data_AF-A0A1G5WKA8-F1
#
_entry.id   AF-A0A1G5WKA8-F1
#
_cell.length_a   1.000
_cell.length_b   1.000
_cell.length_c   1.000
_cell.angle_alpha   90.00
_cell.angle_beta   90.00
_cell.angle_gamma   90.00
#
_symmetry.space_group_name_H-M   'P 1'
#
loop_
_entity.id
_entity.type
_entity.pdbx_description
1 polymer ?
#
loop_
_entity_poly.entity_id
_entity_poly.type
_entity_poly.pdbx_seq_one_letter_code
_entity_poly.pdbx_strand_id
1 'polypeptide(L)'
;MDYCDEFDRIITEITKLLDHPITKNEYEIIDRGIPHTPGTLPNGKMGVYTFIYEDEFLKIGKAGPRSNARFQSQHYNAGSAKSTLAASLINDTRMSDYAITEENAGDWIKANTRRIDVILDKSVGIFTLELIEAALHYKYEPRYEGFTTQRKN
;
A
#
# COMPACT_ATOMS: atom_id res chain seq x y z
N MET A 1 -7.84 4.50 -14.38
CA MET A 1 -8.45 3.22 -13.94
C MET A 1 -9.14 3.43 -12.59
N ASP A 2 -10.30 2.80 -12.37
CA ASP A 2 -10.99 2.83 -11.08
C ASP A 2 -10.47 1.69 -10.18
N TYR A 3 -9.36 1.96 -9.49
CA TYR A 3 -8.76 1.00 -8.58
C TYR A 3 -9.61 0.78 -7.31
N CYS A 4 -10.48 1.71 -6.94
CA CYS A 4 -11.33 1.55 -5.75
C CYS A 4 -12.38 0.46 -6.00
N ASP A 5 -13.08 0.55 -7.12
CA ASP A 5 -14.03 -0.48 -7.55
C ASP A 5 -13.34 -1.84 -7.76
N GLU A 6 -12.11 -1.81 -8.29
CA GLU A 6 -11.35 -3.03 -8.53
C GLU A 6 -10.89 -3.70 -7.22
N PHE A 7 -10.46 -2.91 -6.23
CA PHE A 7 -10.10 -3.41 -4.90
C PHE A 7 -11.33 -3.99 -4.20
N ASP A 8 -12.48 -3.31 -4.26
CA ASP A 8 -13.76 -3.78 -3.71
C ASP A 8 -14.13 -5.15 -4.28
N ARG A 9 -14.02 -5.32 -5.60
CA ARG A 9 -14.30 -6.60 -6.27
C ARG A 9 -13.33 -7.69 -5.82
N ILE A 10 -12.02 -7.43 -5.81
CA ILE A 10 -11.02 -8.43 -5.38
C ILE A 10 -11.30 -8.88 -3.96
N ILE A 11 -11.51 -7.94 -3.04
CA ILE A 11 -11.74 -8.22 -1.62
C ILE A 11 -13.02 -9.04 -1.45
N THR A 12 -14.12 -8.61 -2.05
CA THR A 12 -15.42 -9.31 -1.90
C THR A 12 -15.42 -10.69 -2.54
N GLU A 13 -14.81 -10.85 -3.72
CA GLU A 13 -14.76 -12.13 -4.41
C GLU A 13 -13.84 -13.12 -3.71
N ILE A 14 -12.63 -12.72 -3.29
CA ILE A 14 -11.67 -13.65 -2.68
C ILE A 14 -12.12 -14.11 -1.28
N THR A 15 -12.67 -13.20 -0.49
CA THR A 15 -13.17 -13.55 0.86
C THR A 15 -14.39 -14.45 0.79
N LYS A 16 -15.28 -14.22 -0.19
CA LYS A 16 -16.41 -15.10 -0.47
C LYS A 16 -15.97 -16.47 -0.97
N LEU A 17 -14.98 -16.54 -1.85
CA LEU A 17 -14.43 -17.79 -2.37
C LEU A 17 -13.86 -18.68 -1.25
N LEU A 18 -13.31 -18.07 -0.20
CA LEU A 18 -12.70 -18.76 0.93
C LEU A 18 -13.65 -18.94 2.13
N ASP A 19 -14.97 -18.82 1.92
CA ASP A 19 -16.00 -19.01 2.94
C ASP A 19 -15.90 -18.08 4.18
N HIS A 20 -15.21 -16.94 4.03
CA HIS A 20 -15.06 -15.91 5.06
C HIS A 20 -15.43 -14.52 4.50
N PRO A 21 -16.63 -14.33 3.92
CA PRO A 21 -16.98 -13.08 3.27
C PRO A 21 -16.97 -11.91 4.27
N ILE A 22 -16.40 -10.79 3.85
CA ILE A 22 -16.51 -9.51 4.57
C ILE A 22 -17.38 -8.52 3.78
N THR A 23 -18.10 -7.69 4.51
CA THR A 23 -19.06 -6.72 3.99
C THR A 23 -18.49 -5.31 3.98
N LYS A 24 -19.12 -4.39 3.22
CA LYS A 24 -18.71 -2.98 3.15
C LYS A 24 -18.82 -2.21 4.47
N ASN A 25 -19.40 -2.81 5.52
CA ASN A 25 -19.42 -2.24 6.87
C ASN A 25 -18.13 -2.57 7.65
N GLU A 26 -17.35 -3.54 7.19
CA GLU A 26 -16.17 -4.06 7.88
C GLU A 26 -14.86 -3.50 7.32
N TYR A 27 -14.92 -2.89 6.14
CA TYR A 27 -13.79 -2.19 5.53
C TYR A 27 -14.24 -0.99 4.72
N GLU A 28 -13.31 -0.08 4.47
CA GLU A 28 -13.48 1.13 3.66
C GLU A 28 -12.28 1.25 2.70
N ILE A 29 -12.54 1.70 1.47
CA ILE A 29 -11.49 2.03 0.51
C ILE A 29 -11.45 3.54 0.35
N ILE A 30 -10.30 4.14 0.60
CA ILE A 30 -10.10 5.59 0.55
C ILE A 30 -9.05 5.91 -0.51
N ASP A 31 -9.49 6.53 -1.60
CA ASP A 31 -8.57 7.16 -2.54
C ASP A 31 -8.13 8.52 -2.02
N ARG A 32 -6.84 8.66 -1.72
CA ARG A 32 -6.25 9.91 -1.26
C ARG A 32 -5.76 10.80 -2.40
N GLY A 33 -5.86 10.35 -3.64
CA GLY A 33 -5.54 11.10 -4.84
C GLY A 33 -4.04 11.33 -5.08
N ILE A 34 -3.75 12.26 -5.99
CA ILE A 34 -2.42 12.85 -6.27
C ILE A 34 -2.63 14.37 -6.35
N PRO A 35 -1.91 15.20 -5.55
CA PRO A 35 -1.07 14.80 -4.43
C PRO A 35 -1.91 14.18 -3.31
N HIS A 36 -1.31 13.34 -2.47
CA HIS A 36 -2.00 12.75 -1.32
C HIS A 36 -1.52 13.31 0.02
N THR A 37 -2.42 13.28 1.00
CA THR A 37 -2.10 13.57 2.41
C THR A 37 -2.17 12.29 3.24
N PRO A 38 -1.09 11.89 3.95
CA PRO A 38 -1.11 10.68 4.76
C PRO A 38 -2.17 10.73 5.87
N GLY A 39 -2.97 9.67 6.01
CA GLY A 39 -3.88 9.50 7.14
C GLY A 39 -3.27 8.67 8.26
N THR A 40 -3.87 8.74 9.44
CA THR A 40 -3.63 7.80 10.55
C THR A 40 -4.58 6.61 10.45
N LEU A 41 -4.18 5.46 11.00
CA LEU A 41 -5.12 4.39 11.28
C LEU A 41 -6.00 4.78 12.47
N PRO A 42 -7.34 4.77 12.34
CA PRO A 42 -8.21 4.95 13.48
C PRO A 42 -8.02 3.84 14.53
N ASN A 43 -8.37 4.14 15.78
CA ASN A 43 -8.33 3.14 16.84
C ASN A 43 -9.21 1.94 16.51
N GLY A 44 -8.67 0.74 16.70
CA GLY A 44 -9.37 -0.50 16.37
C GLY A 44 -9.39 -0.85 14.89
N LYS A 45 -8.68 -0.10 14.03
CA LYS A 45 -8.52 -0.42 12.61
C LYS A 45 -7.13 -0.97 12.29
N MET A 46 -7.05 -1.65 11.16
CA MET A 46 -5.82 -2.06 10.48
C MET A 46 -5.93 -1.61 9.01
N GLY A 47 -4.86 -1.70 8.23
CA GLY A 47 -4.99 -1.28 6.83
C GLY A 47 -3.91 -1.75 5.89
N VAL A 48 -4.28 -1.84 4.63
CA VAL A 48 -3.39 -1.96 3.48
C VAL A 48 -3.28 -0.58 2.84
N TYR A 49 -2.08 -0.19 2.42
CA TYR A 49 -1.83 1.08 1.72
C TYR A 49 -1.08 0.78 0.42
N THR A 50 -1.38 1.55 -0.62
CA THR A 50 -0.75 1.43 -1.93
C THR A 50 -0.16 2.77 -2.38
N PHE A 51 0.87 2.70 -3.22
CA PHE A 51 1.47 3.85 -3.88
C PHE A 51 1.62 3.56 -5.37
N ILE A 52 0.99 4.38 -6.20
CA ILE A 52 0.91 4.19 -7.66
C ILE A 52 1.57 5.38 -8.35
N TYR A 53 2.41 5.13 -9.34
CA TYR A 53 3.07 6.15 -10.15
C TYR A 53 2.97 5.75 -11.62
N GLU A 54 2.45 6.64 -12.48
CA GLU A 54 2.28 6.38 -13.92
C GLU A 54 1.62 5.02 -14.22
N ASP A 55 0.50 4.74 -13.54
CA ASP A 55 -0.26 3.48 -13.61
C ASP A 55 0.47 2.21 -13.14
N GLU A 56 1.67 2.33 -12.56
CA GLU A 56 2.42 1.24 -11.94
C GLU A 56 2.32 1.29 -10.41
N PHE A 57 2.02 0.14 -9.79
CA PHE A 57 2.12 0.00 -8.35
C PHE A 57 3.59 -0.04 -7.93
N LEU A 58 4.04 0.97 -7.20
CA LEU A 58 5.41 1.01 -6.68
C LEU A 58 5.54 0.16 -5.42
N LYS A 59 4.58 0.31 -4.50
CA LYS A 59 4.58 -0.37 -3.21
C LYS A 59 3.17 -0.64 -2.72
N ILE A 60 2.98 -1.80 -2.12
CA ILE A 60 1.77 -2.16 -1.38
C ILE A 60 2.24 -2.77 -0.07
N GLY A 61 1.72 -2.30 1.06
CA GLY A 61 2.06 -2.87 2.35
C GLY A 61 0.92 -2.78 3.35
N LYS A 62 1.07 -3.46 4.48
CA LYS A 62 0.08 -3.47 5.57
C LYS A 62 0.56 -2.91 6.90
N ALA A 63 -0.40 -2.50 7.71
CA ALA A 63 -0.20 -2.12 9.10
C ALA A 63 -1.33 -2.70 9.97
N GLY A 64 -0.94 -3.46 11.01
CA GLY A 64 -1.87 -3.93 12.04
C GLY A 64 -2.27 -2.82 13.03
N PRO A 65 -3.18 -3.09 13.97
CA PRO A 65 -3.77 -2.07 14.86
C PRO A 65 -2.79 -1.37 15.81
N ARG A 66 -1.58 -1.91 15.98
CA ARG A 66 -0.52 -1.35 16.84
C ARG A 66 0.64 -0.77 16.04
N SER A 67 0.50 -0.67 14.72
CA SER A 67 1.60 -0.37 13.80
C SER A 67 1.34 0.91 12.98
N ASN A 68 0.70 1.93 13.57
CA ASN A 68 0.32 3.16 12.85
C ASN A 68 1.50 3.85 12.12
N ALA A 69 2.72 3.79 12.66
CA ALA A 69 3.89 4.34 11.98
C ALA A 69 4.14 3.70 10.60
N ARG A 70 3.89 2.39 10.46
CA ARG A 70 3.91 1.66 9.19
C ARG A 70 2.76 2.05 8.26
N PHE A 71 1.76 2.80 8.70
CA PHE A 71 0.69 3.25 7.82
C PHE A 71 0.89 4.72 7.43
N GLN A 72 1.31 5.53 8.40
CA GLN A 72 1.29 6.98 8.30
C GLN A 72 2.59 7.57 7.77
N SER A 73 3.76 7.09 8.22
CA SER A 73 4.99 7.89 8.09
C SER A 73 6.22 7.15 7.57
N GLN A 74 6.40 5.85 7.87
CA GLN A 74 7.66 5.17 7.58
C GLN A 74 8.02 5.11 6.08
N HIS A 75 7.03 5.04 5.19
CA HIS A 75 7.25 4.97 3.73
C HIS A 75 7.95 6.18 3.15
N TYR A 76 7.78 7.33 3.82
CA TYR A 76 8.27 8.63 3.39
C TYR A 76 9.69 8.93 3.89
N ASN A 77 10.25 8.07 4.76
CA ASN A 77 11.55 8.29 5.38
C ASN A 77 12.47 7.09 5.10
N ALA A 78 13.50 7.31 4.27
CA ALA A 78 14.47 6.29 3.89
C ALA A 78 15.22 5.68 5.09
N GLY A 79 15.42 6.46 6.16
CA GLY A 79 16.07 6.00 7.39
C GLY A 79 15.19 5.12 8.29
N SER A 80 13.89 5.00 8.02
CA SER A 80 13.00 4.18 8.86
C SER A 80 13.22 2.67 8.69
N ALA A 81 13.48 2.21 7.46
CA ALA A 81 13.87 0.84 7.14
C ALA A 81 14.39 0.75 5.70
N LYS A 82 15.20 -0.28 5.42
CA LYS A 82 15.79 -0.51 4.09
C LYS A 82 14.78 -0.70 2.95
N SER A 83 13.58 -1.20 3.25
CA SER A 83 12.52 -1.49 2.27
C SER A 83 11.39 -0.46 2.26
N THR A 84 11.62 0.74 2.81
CA THR A 84 10.67 1.86 2.69
C THR A 84 10.59 2.32 1.24
N LEU A 85 9.45 2.88 0.83
CA LEU A 85 9.29 3.42 -0.53
C LEU A 85 10.34 4.50 -0.82
N ALA A 86 10.62 5.38 0.14
CA ALA A 86 11.68 6.38 0.03
C ALA A 86 13.06 5.75 -0.24
N ALA A 87 13.46 4.73 0.54
CA ALA A 87 14.72 4.03 0.30
C ALA A 87 14.75 3.33 -1.06
N SER A 88 13.64 2.72 -1.49
CA SER A 88 13.55 2.07 -2.80
C SER A 88 13.68 3.06 -3.96
N LEU A 89 13.03 4.22 -3.88
CA LEU A 89 13.09 5.27 -4.91
C LEU A 89 14.51 5.84 -5.06
N ILE A 90 15.19 6.13 -3.95
CA ILE A 90 16.56 6.67 -3.95
C ILE A 90 17.55 5.70 -4.61
N ASN A 91 17.35 4.39 -4.40
CA ASN A 91 18.25 3.36 -4.93
C ASN A 91 17.88 2.88 -6.34
N ASP A 92 16.78 3.36 -6.93
CA ASP A 92 16.33 2.95 -8.26
C ASP A 92 16.90 3.89 -9.33
N THR A 93 17.81 3.37 -10.16
CA THR A 93 18.44 4.15 -11.23
C THR A 93 17.44 4.65 -12.27
N ARG A 94 16.28 4.02 -12.43
CA ARG A 94 15.20 4.51 -13.30
C ARG A 94 14.58 5.83 -12.81
N MET A 95 14.80 6.18 -11.53
CA MET A 95 14.26 7.39 -10.90
C MET A 95 15.30 8.50 -10.78
N SER A 96 16.51 8.33 -11.34
CA SER A 96 17.62 9.27 -11.19
C SER A 96 17.30 10.68 -11.70
N ASP A 97 16.49 10.79 -12.75
CA ASP A 97 16.15 12.06 -13.40
C ASP A 97 15.31 12.96 -12.49
N TYR A 98 14.69 12.40 -11.46
CA TYR A 98 13.89 13.13 -10.47
C TYR A 98 14.73 13.70 -9.31
N ALA A 99 16.04 13.43 -9.28
CA ALA A 99 16.95 13.88 -8.22
C ALA A 99 16.41 13.64 -6.80
N ILE A 100 15.85 12.45 -6.56
CA ILE A 100 15.26 12.06 -5.28
C ILE A 100 16.40 11.80 -4.28
N THR A 101 16.34 12.46 -3.13
CA THR A 101 17.30 12.36 -2.02
C THR A 101 16.60 11.98 -0.73
N GLU A 102 17.37 11.63 0.31
CA GLU A 102 16.80 11.36 1.64
C GLU A 102 15.98 12.54 2.20
N GLU A 103 16.36 13.77 1.83
CA GLU A 103 15.71 15.00 2.30
C GLU A 103 14.38 15.27 1.60
N ASN A 104 14.25 14.90 0.31
CA ASN A 104 13.07 15.26 -0.49
C ASN A 104 12.14 14.07 -0.82
N ALA A 105 12.56 12.82 -0.59
CA ALA A 105 11.83 11.63 -1.01
C ALA A 105 10.40 11.60 -0.47
N GLY A 106 10.22 11.97 0.81
CA GLY A 106 8.91 11.98 1.44
C GLY A 106 7.93 12.95 0.76
N ASP A 107 8.40 14.10 0.33
CA ASP A 107 7.58 15.11 -0.34
C ASP A 107 7.36 14.76 -1.81
N TRP A 108 8.37 14.19 -2.46
CA TRP A 108 8.23 13.64 -3.81
C TRP A 108 7.14 12.56 -3.86
N ILE A 109 7.15 11.61 -2.92
CA ILE A 109 6.13 10.55 -2.86
C ILE A 109 4.72 11.15 -2.72
N LYS A 110 4.53 12.09 -1.79
CA LYS A 110 3.21 12.74 -1.57
C LYS A 110 2.74 13.50 -2.80
N ALA A 111 3.64 14.17 -3.50
CA ALA A 111 3.32 14.99 -4.65
C ALA A 111 3.02 14.17 -5.91
N ASN A 112 3.67 13.01 -6.09
CA ASN A 112 3.71 12.33 -7.39
C ASN A 112 3.00 10.97 -7.42
N THR A 113 2.66 10.38 -6.27
CA THR A 113 2.05 9.03 -6.23
C THR A 113 0.60 9.07 -5.79
N ARG A 114 -0.26 8.27 -6.43
CA ARG A 114 -1.64 8.06 -5.96
C ARG A 114 -1.58 7.11 -4.79
N ARG A 115 -2.27 7.46 -3.70
CA ARG A 115 -2.37 6.59 -2.55
C ARG A 115 -3.80 6.11 -2.37
N ILE A 116 -4.00 4.80 -2.34
CA ILE A 116 -5.29 4.18 -2.03
C ILE A 116 -5.09 3.31 -0.80
N ASP A 117 -5.91 3.55 0.22
CA ASP A 117 -5.90 2.78 1.46
C ASP A 117 -7.12 1.86 1.51
N VAL A 118 -6.93 0.64 2.02
CA VAL A 118 -7.99 -0.26 2.48
C VAL A 118 -7.94 -0.27 4.00
N ILE A 119 -8.93 0.33 4.65
CA ILE A 119 -9.05 0.38 6.11
C ILE A 119 -9.99 -0.74 6.55
N LEU A 120 -9.56 -1.58 7.49
CA LEU A 120 -10.33 -2.72 7.96
C LEU A 120 -10.57 -2.65 9.47
N ASP A 121 -11.74 -3.12 9.92
CA ASP A 121 -11.94 -3.38 11.34
C ASP A 121 -10.98 -4.46 11.85
N LYS A 122 -10.39 -4.30 13.03
CA LYS A 122 -9.58 -5.36 13.64
C LYS A 122 -10.39 -6.66 13.84
N SER A 123 -11.72 -6.58 13.94
CA SER A 123 -12.59 -7.74 14.16
C SER A 123 -12.57 -8.74 13.01
N VAL A 124 -12.27 -8.32 11.78
CA VAL A 124 -12.15 -9.26 10.64
C VAL A 124 -10.87 -10.10 10.70
N GLY A 125 -9.97 -9.81 11.64
CA GLY A 125 -8.81 -10.64 11.95
C GLY A 125 -7.59 -10.40 11.06
N ILE A 126 -6.41 -10.76 11.59
CA ILE A 126 -5.14 -10.49 10.92
C ILE A 126 -5.02 -11.22 9.58
N PHE A 127 -5.52 -12.45 9.46
CA PHE A 127 -5.43 -13.22 8.22
C PHE A 127 -6.17 -12.59 7.05
N THR A 128 -7.29 -11.89 7.31
CA THR A 128 -7.98 -11.08 6.29
C THR A 128 -7.10 -9.95 5.79
N LEU A 129 -6.37 -9.26 6.68
CA LEU A 129 -5.38 -8.25 6.29
C LEU A 129 -4.28 -8.83 5.41
N GLU A 130 -3.75 -10.00 5.77
CA GLU A 130 -2.70 -10.66 5.00
C GLU A 130 -3.18 -11.14 3.63
N LEU A 131 -4.39 -11.70 3.58
CA LEU A 131 -5.02 -12.15 2.34
C LEU A 131 -5.21 -10.99 1.36
N ILE A 132 -5.70 -9.84 1.84
CA ILE A 132 -5.93 -8.67 0.98
C ILE A 132 -4.59 -8.13 0.46
N GLU A 133 -3.59 -7.97 1.32
CA GLU A 133 -2.24 -7.58 0.88
C GLU A 133 -1.69 -8.54 -0.19
N ALA A 134 -1.77 -9.85 0.07
CA ALA A 134 -1.30 -10.87 -0.85
C ALA A 134 -2.07 -10.89 -2.17
N ALA A 135 -3.38 -10.70 -2.16
CA ALA A 135 -4.21 -10.64 -3.36
C ALA A 135 -3.84 -9.43 -4.24
N LEU A 136 -3.62 -8.26 -3.63
CA LEU A 136 -3.19 -7.07 -4.35
C LEU A 136 -1.74 -7.21 -4.84
N HIS A 137 -0.84 -7.81 -4.05
CA HIS A 137 0.51 -8.17 -4.52
C HIS A 137 0.48 -9.09 -5.73
N TYR A 138 -0.34 -10.15 -5.68
CA TYR A 138 -0.46 -11.12 -6.76
C TYR A 138 -0.99 -10.49 -8.05
N LYS A 139 -1.97 -9.58 -7.94
CA LYS A 139 -2.57 -8.92 -9.10
C LYS A 139 -1.67 -7.86 -9.72
N TYR A 140 -1.07 -7.00 -8.91
CA TYR A 140 -0.41 -5.80 -9.40
C TYR A 140 1.11 -5.88 -9.41
N GLU A 141 1.68 -6.90 -8.78
CA GLU A 141 3.11 -7.16 -8.70
C GLU A 141 3.92 -5.87 -8.45
N PRO A 142 3.75 -5.21 -7.28
CA PRO A 142 4.34 -3.90 -7.06
C PRO A 142 5.86 -3.92 -7.25
N ARG A 143 6.41 -2.88 -7.89
CA ARG A 143 7.80 -2.77 -8.32
C ARG A 143 8.81 -3.08 -7.21
N TYR A 144 8.53 -2.60 -6.00
CA TYR A 144 9.45 -2.67 -4.86
C TYR A 144 9.07 -3.70 -3.80
N GLU A 145 8.26 -4.70 -4.15
CA GLU A 145 8.02 -5.89 -3.31
C GLU A 145 8.61 -7.16 -3.95
N GLY A 146 9.11 -8.04 -3.09
CA GLY A 146 9.84 -9.24 -3.50
C GLY A 146 11.25 -8.93 -4.04
N PHE A 147 12.14 -9.92 -3.96
CA PHE A 147 13.46 -9.81 -4.61
C PHE A 147 13.34 -10.10 -6.10
N THR A 148 14.17 -9.48 -6.93
CA THR A 148 14.20 -9.74 -8.38
C THR A 148 14.32 -11.23 -8.70
N THR A 149 15.07 -11.99 -7.90
CA THR A 149 15.26 -13.44 -8.04
C THR A 149 14.00 -14.28 -7.76
N GLN A 150 12.96 -13.69 -7.18
CA GLN A 150 11.69 -14.34 -6.85
C GLN A 150 10.59 -14.05 -7.88
N ARG A 151 10.80 -13.06 -8.76
CA ARG A 151 9.82 -12.65 -9.76
C ARG A 151 9.89 -13.57 -10.97
N LYS A 152 8.74 -13.80 -11.62
CA LYS A 152 8.70 -14.55 -12.88
C LYS A 152 9.41 -13.73 -13.96
N ASN A 153 10.29 -14.37 -14.72
CA ASN A 153 10.95 -13.79 -15.89
C ASN A 153 9.98 -13.52 -17.02
#